data_AF-A0A520BAM6-F1
#
_entry.id   AF-A0A520BAM6-F1
#
_cell.length_a   1.000
_cell.length_b   1.000
_cell.length_c   1.000
_cell.angle_alpha   90.00
_cell.angle_beta   90.00
_cell.angle_gamma   90.00
#
_symmetry.space_group_name_H-M   'P 1'
#
loop_
_entity.id
_entity.type
_entity.pdbx_description
1 polymer ?
#
loop_
_entity_poly.entity_id
_entity_poly.type
_entity_poly.pdbx_seq_one_letter_code
_entity_poly.pdbx_strand_id
1 'polypeptide(L)'
;MIVSSQTYAIILIAIVVLISLKPLYTKLVKKQGKKDDWMFLLILLVLPINWYTPTLITVTDCNQFIKEVMLFPAKREGIPISYGRKNHIFNHSKQTLGFEYLYYGSDQKEDDQRDLVIFPGKTAIVNEVKIDYVFEAPAKSVSTKSSGATKTLLYCEKDSDEQSIQ
;
A
#
# COMPACT_ATOMS: atom_id res chain seq x y z
N MET A 1 2.75 7.21 -15.48
CA MET A 1 1.51 6.44 -15.79
C MET A 1 0.91 5.98 -14.47
N ILE A 2 -0.38 6.26 -14.25
CA ILE A 2 -1.11 5.83 -13.05
C ILE A 2 -2.03 4.68 -13.48
N VAL A 3 -2.04 3.60 -12.71
CA VAL A 3 -2.90 2.42 -12.97
C VAL A 3 -3.60 2.02 -11.68
N SER A 4 -4.75 1.34 -11.78
CA SER A 4 -5.40 0.79 -10.60
C SER A 4 -4.49 -0.25 -9.92
N SER A 5 -4.64 -0.41 -8.59
CA SER A 5 -3.86 -1.40 -7.84
C SER A 5 -4.11 -2.84 -8.32
N GLN A 6 -5.32 -3.13 -8.85
CA GLN A 6 -5.64 -4.43 -9.45
C GLN A 6 -4.88 -4.64 -10.76
N THR A 7 -4.89 -3.65 -11.66
CA THR A 7 -4.12 -3.71 -12.91
C THR A 7 -2.64 -3.87 -12.64
N TYR A 8 -2.11 -3.16 -11.63
CA TYR A 8 -0.72 -3.33 -11.20
C TYR A 8 -0.41 -4.76 -10.77
N ALA A 9 -1.26 -5.37 -9.94
CA ALA A 9 -1.09 -6.75 -9.51
C ALA A 9 -1.10 -7.74 -10.69
N ILE A 10 -1.99 -7.53 -11.67
CA ILE A 10 -2.06 -8.34 -12.89
C ILE A 10 -0.75 -8.23 -13.70
N ILE A 11 -0.20 -7.02 -13.83
CA ILE A 11 1.07 -6.79 -14.53
C ILE A 11 2.22 -7.55 -13.83
N LEU A 12 2.29 -7.49 -12.50
CA LEU A 12 3.32 -8.21 -11.75
C LEU A 12 3.21 -9.73 -11.93
N ILE A 13 1.99 -10.28 -11.87
CA ILE A 13 1.74 -11.71 -12.10
C ILE A 13 2.16 -12.11 -13.52
N ALA A 14 1.80 -11.31 -14.53
CA ALA A 14 2.17 -11.57 -15.91
C ALA A 14 3.70 -11.63 -16.09
N ILE A 15 4.45 -10.71 -15.47
CA ILE A 15 5.92 -10.72 -15.50
C ILE A 15 6.48 -12.00 -14.88
N VAL A 16 5.97 -12.41 -13.71
CA VAL A 16 6.42 -13.64 -13.04
C VAL A 16 6.15 -14.88 -13.90
N VAL A 17 4.99 -14.96 -14.55
CA VAL A 17 4.66 -16.05 -15.47
C VAL A 17 5.61 -16.07 -16.65
N LEU A 18 5.84 -14.92 -17.30
CA LEU A 18 6.74 -14.81 -18.46
C LEU A 18 8.18 -15.24 -18.12
N ILE A 19 8.70 -14.83 -16.96
CA ILE A 19 10.03 -15.25 -16.49
C ILE A 19 10.07 -16.77 -16.26
N SER A 20 8.99 -17.34 -15.74
CA SER A 20 8.92 -18.76 -15.39
C SER A 20 8.75 -19.69 -16.59
N LEU A 21 8.15 -19.21 -17.70
CA LEU A 21 7.85 -20.03 -18.87
C LEU A 21 9.09 -20.74 -19.45
N LYS A 22 10.18 -19.99 -19.67
CA LYS A 22 11.40 -20.54 -20.28
C LYS A 22 12.04 -21.65 -19.43
N PRO A 23 12.46 -21.42 -18.17
CA PRO A 23 13.08 -22.46 -17.36
C PRO A 23 12.16 -23.67 -17.12
N LEU A 24 10.85 -23.44 -16.94
CA LEU A 24 9.88 -24.54 -16.83
C LEU A 24 9.81 -25.35 -18.12
N TYR A 25 9.78 -24.70 -19.29
CA TYR A 25 9.76 -25.38 -20.58
C TYR A 25 11.05 -26.17 -20.83
N THR A 26 12.24 -25.61 -20.55
CA THR A 26 13.51 -26.33 -20.72
C THR A 26 13.60 -27.56 -19.80
N LYS A 27 13.10 -27.45 -18.56
CA LYS A 27 13.13 -28.53 -17.58
C LYS A 27 12.09 -29.62 -17.83
N LEU A 28 10.83 -29.23 -18.08
CA LEU A 28 9.71 -30.17 -18.21
C LEU A 28 9.61 -30.78 -19.61
N VAL A 29 9.83 -29.99 -20.66
CA VAL A 29 9.66 -30.43 -22.05
C VAL A 29 10.98 -30.92 -22.64
N LYS A 30 12.05 -30.11 -22.54
CA LYS A 30 13.35 -30.49 -23.12
C LYS A 30 14.16 -31.44 -22.23
N LYS A 31 13.74 -31.67 -20.98
CA LYS A 31 14.49 -32.45 -19.97
C LYS A 31 15.96 -32.01 -19.84
N GLN A 32 16.24 -30.76 -20.20
CA GLN A 32 17.56 -30.17 -20.04
C GLN A 32 17.70 -29.78 -18.56
N GLY A 33 18.88 -30.03 -17.98
CA GLY A 33 19.16 -29.75 -16.57
C GLY A 33 19.03 -28.26 -16.21
N LYS A 34 19.60 -27.87 -15.07
CA LYS A 34 19.40 -26.56 -14.42
C LYS A 34 20.00 -25.33 -15.14
N LYS A 35 20.26 -25.40 -16.45
CA LYS A 35 20.99 -24.37 -17.20
C LYS A 35 20.30 -23.00 -17.19
N ASP A 36 18.97 -22.98 -17.13
CA ASP A 36 18.15 -21.76 -17.13
C ASP A 36 17.56 -21.41 -15.75
N ASP A 37 17.81 -22.21 -14.70
CA ASP A 37 17.20 -22.00 -13.37
C ASP A 37 17.61 -20.64 -12.76
N TRP A 38 18.76 -20.09 -13.15
CA TRP A 38 19.19 -18.75 -12.74
C TRP A 38 18.21 -17.65 -13.15
N MET A 39 17.40 -17.86 -14.19
CA MET A 39 16.38 -16.89 -14.63
C MET A 39 15.31 -16.64 -13.56
N PHE A 40 15.06 -17.61 -12.65
CA PHE A 40 14.15 -17.39 -11.52
C PHE A 40 14.64 -16.28 -10.58
N LEU A 41 15.94 -15.97 -10.56
CA LEU A 41 16.45 -14.84 -9.78
C LEU A 41 15.87 -13.50 -10.24
N LEU A 42 15.41 -13.39 -11.49
CA LEU A 42 14.74 -12.18 -11.98
C LEU A 42 13.42 -11.91 -11.25
N ILE A 43 12.76 -12.93 -10.68
CA ILE A 43 11.56 -12.74 -9.86
C ILE A 43 11.89 -11.92 -8.61
N LEU A 44 13.10 -12.04 -8.07
CA LEU A 44 13.52 -11.26 -6.91
C LEU A 44 13.54 -9.75 -7.19
N LEU A 45 13.68 -9.33 -8.46
CA LEU A 45 13.59 -7.91 -8.85
C LEU A 45 12.17 -7.35 -8.69
N VAL A 46 11.14 -8.20 -8.64
CA VAL A 46 9.76 -7.74 -8.42
C VAL A 46 9.56 -7.21 -6.99
N LEU A 47 10.31 -7.73 -6.01
CA LEU A 47 10.21 -7.30 -4.62
C LEU A 47 10.55 -5.81 -4.43
N PRO A 48 11.74 -5.31 -4.82
CA PRO A 48 12.07 -3.90 -4.69
C PRO A 48 11.16 -3.01 -5.55
N ILE A 49 10.71 -3.49 -6.72
CA ILE A 49 9.73 -2.75 -7.54
C ILE A 49 8.44 -2.54 -6.74
N ASN A 50 7.86 -3.59 -6.19
CA ASN A 50 6.63 -3.49 -5.39
C ASN A 50 6.80 -2.63 -4.14
N TRP A 51 7.99 -2.68 -3.52
CA TRP A 51 8.28 -1.95 -2.29
C TRP A 51 8.46 -0.44 -2.51
N TYR A 52 9.08 -0.04 -3.63
CA TYR A 52 9.41 1.36 -3.91
C TYR A 52 8.41 2.07 -4.84
N THR A 53 7.42 1.36 -5.36
CA THR A 53 6.38 1.97 -6.20
C THR A 53 5.36 2.69 -5.31
N PRO A 54 5.17 4.00 -5.47
CA PRO A 54 4.27 4.76 -4.60
C PRO A 54 2.80 4.43 -4.90
N THR A 55 2.01 4.31 -3.84
CA THR A 55 0.56 4.12 -3.93
C THR A 55 -0.16 5.44 -3.69
N LEU A 56 -1.23 5.65 -4.44
CA LEU A 56 -2.13 6.80 -4.32
C LEU A 56 -3.47 6.28 -3.82
N ILE A 57 -3.97 6.89 -2.76
CA ILE A 57 -5.29 6.59 -2.20
C ILE A 57 -6.10 7.86 -2.34
N THR A 58 -7.06 7.86 -3.26
CA THR A 58 -7.99 8.97 -3.45
C THR A 58 -9.29 8.62 -2.77
N VAL A 59 -9.63 9.39 -1.74
CA VAL A 59 -10.86 9.20 -0.95
C VAL A 59 -11.89 10.18 -1.48
N THR A 60 -13.03 9.67 -1.95
CA THR A 60 -14.14 10.49 -2.43
C THR A 60 -15.26 10.57 -1.39
N ASP A 61 -15.41 9.53 -0.57
CA ASP A 61 -16.34 9.47 0.57
C ASP A 61 -15.84 8.46 1.60
N CYS A 62 -16.40 8.45 2.81
CA CYS A 62 -15.95 7.61 3.92
C CYS A 62 -16.07 6.10 3.71
N ASN A 63 -16.74 5.66 2.64
CA ASN A 63 -16.83 4.26 2.23
C ASN A 63 -16.37 4.04 0.78
N GLN A 64 -15.83 5.09 0.13
CA GLN A 64 -15.46 5.06 -1.28
C GLN A 64 -14.07 5.64 -1.47
N PHE A 65 -13.16 4.79 -1.88
CA PHE A 65 -11.80 5.17 -2.22
C PHE A 65 -11.31 4.43 -3.46
N ILE A 66 -10.38 5.06 -4.16
CA ILE A 66 -9.69 4.49 -5.29
C ILE A 66 -8.23 4.31 -4.90
N LYS A 67 -7.74 3.09 -5.04
CA LYS A 67 -6.33 2.74 -4.81
C LYS A 67 -5.63 2.57 -6.15
N GLU A 68 -4.67 3.44 -6.41
CA GLU A 68 -3.90 3.48 -7.64
C GLU A 68 -2.40 3.37 -7.34
N VAL A 69 -1.65 2.96 -8.34
CA VAL A 69 -0.20 2.78 -8.27
C VAL A 69 0.42 3.62 -9.37
N MET A 70 1.44 4.40 -9.02
CA MET A 70 2.15 5.23 -9.98
C MET A 70 3.43 4.53 -10.43
N LEU A 71 3.40 4.03 -11.66
CA LEU A 71 4.50 3.26 -12.26
C LEU A 71 5.72 4.09 -12.65
N PHE A 72 5.53 5.38 -12.90
CA PHE A 72 6.60 6.30 -13.30
C PHE A 72 6.40 7.63 -12.58
N PRO A 73 7.47 8.31 -12.12
CA PRO A 73 7.37 9.59 -11.45
C PRO A 73 6.58 10.59 -12.29
N ALA A 74 5.63 11.25 -11.65
CA ALA A 74 4.77 12.22 -12.32
C ALA A 74 4.24 13.23 -11.30
N LYS A 75 3.51 14.23 -11.78
CA LYS A 75 2.78 15.17 -10.92
C LYS A 75 1.31 14.79 -10.89
N ARG A 76 0.70 14.83 -9.70
CA ARG A 76 -0.75 14.77 -9.52
C ARG A 76 -1.15 15.98 -8.68
N GLU A 77 -2.08 16.78 -9.19
CA GLU A 77 -2.58 17.98 -8.48
C GLU A 77 -1.45 18.93 -8.02
N GLY A 78 -0.42 19.08 -8.85
CA GLY A 78 0.75 19.91 -8.56
C GLY A 78 1.79 19.27 -7.62
N ILE A 79 1.49 18.14 -6.99
CA ILE A 79 2.40 17.44 -6.09
C ILE A 79 3.30 16.47 -6.88
N PRO A 80 4.63 16.60 -6.79
CA PRO A 80 5.55 15.66 -7.42
C PRO A 80 5.53 14.33 -6.65
N ILE A 81 5.19 13.26 -7.36
CA ILE A 81 5.23 11.90 -6.84
C ILE A 81 6.44 11.22 -7.45
N SER A 82 7.31 10.74 -6.57
CA SER A 82 8.53 10.00 -6.92
C SER A 82 8.52 8.63 -6.25
N TYR A 83 9.41 7.74 -6.66
CA TYR A 83 9.58 6.45 -6.01
C TYR A 83 9.98 6.61 -4.53
N GLY A 84 9.60 5.63 -3.72
CA GLY A 84 9.87 5.61 -2.29
C GLY A 84 8.83 4.84 -1.49
N ARG A 85 9.14 4.57 -0.22
CA ARG A 85 8.22 3.96 0.75
C ARG A 85 7.21 5.00 1.24
N LYS A 86 6.30 5.40 0.35
CA LYS A 86 5.31 6.42 0.67
C LYS A 86 3.98 6.14 0.00
N ASN A 87 2.91 6.39 0.75
CA ASN A 87 1.56 6.50 0.21
C ASN A 87 1.14 7.97 0.21
N HIS A 88 0.49 8.37 -0.88
CA HIS A 88 -0.12 9.68 -0.99
C HIS A 88 -1.63 9.53 -0.80
N ILE A 89 -2.18 10.24 0.18
CA ILE A 89 -3.61 10.21 0.50
C ILE A 89 -4.23 11.53 0.05
N PHE A 90 -5.09 11.47 -0.96
CA PHE A 90 -5.81 12.62 -1.50
C PHE A 90 -7.22 12.62 -0.92
N ASN A 91 -7.54 13.60 -0.08
CA ASN A 91 -8.87 13.74 0.49
C ASN A 91 -9.73 14.63 -0.43
N HIS A 92 -10.53 14.01 -1.29
CA HIS A 92 -11.55 14.70 -2.10
C HIS A 92 -12.94 14.63 -1.46
N SER A 93 -13.05 14.02 -0.30
CA SER A 93 -14.29 13.95 0.46
C SER A 93 -14.57 15.27 1.18
N LYS A 94 -15.77 15.40 1.74
CA LYS A 94 -16.14 16.56 2.56
C LYS A 94 -15.72 16.39 4.02
N GLN A 95 -15.38 15.18 4.42
CA GLN A 95 -15.04 14.79 5.79
C GLN A 95 -13.55 14.91 6.03
N THR A 96 -13.17 15.18 7.28
CA THR A 96 -11.78 15.09 7.71
C THR A 96 -11.38 13.62 7.86
N LEU A 97 -10.18 13.28 7.39
CA LEU A 97 -9.64 11.93 7.56
C LEU A 97 -8.58 11.92 8.65
N GLY A 98 -8.59 10.88 9.47
CA GLY A 98 -7.51 10.57 10.40
C GLY A 98 -6.67 9.42 9.89
N PHE A 99 -5.34 9.55 10.01
CA PHE A 99 -4.39 8.47 9.80
C PHE A 99 -3.64 8.20 11.10
N GLU A 100 -3.67 6.97 11.57
CA GLU A 100 -3.12 6.57 12.87
C GLU A 100 -2.31 5.27 12.78
N TYR A 101 -1.35 5.17 13.70
CA TYR A 101 -0.62 3.92 13.97
C TYR A 101 -1.26 3.20 15.16
N LEU A 102 -1.61 1.93 14.94
CA LEU A 102 -2.16 1.03 15.93
C LEU A 102 -1.10 0.05 16.39
N TYR A 103 -0.88 -0.02 17.70
CA TYR A 103 0.14 -0.86 18.31
C TYR A 103 -0.50 -2.06 19.00
N TYR A 104 0.00 -3.26 18.71
CA TYR A 104 -0.45 -4.51 19.30
C TYR A 104 0.69 -5.20 20.05
N GLY A 105 0.36 -5.84 21.17
CA GLY A 105 1.32 -6.60 21.96
C GLY A 105 2.35 -5.70 22.66
N SER A 106 3.64 -5.98 22.44
CA SER A 106 4.74 -5.23 23.05
C SER A 106 5.17 -3.98 22.28
N ASP A 107 4.62 -3.72 21.09
CA ASP A 107 5.05 -2.61 20.24
C ASP A 107 4.60 -1.27 20.81
N GLN A 108 5.39 -0.22 20.59
CA GLN A 108 5.14 1.13 21.07
C GLN A 108 5.43 2.15 19.98
N LYS A 109 4.92 3.37 20.18
CA LYS A 109 5.09 4.49 19.25
C LYS A 109 6.55 4.86 19.06
N GLU A 110 7.00 4.84 17.81
CA GLU A 110 8.32 5.30 17.39
C GLU A 110 8.28 6.79 17.01
N ASP A 111 9.44 7.48 17.07
CA ASP A 111 9.52 8.94 16.90
C ASP A 111 9.11 9.45 15.50
N ASP A 112 9.21 8.59 14.48
CA ASP A 112 8.84 8.88 13.09
C ASP A 112 7.38 8.50 12.76
N GLN A 113 6.69 7.81 13.67
CA GLN A 113 5.31 7.40 13.54
C GLN A 113 4.39 8.49 14.11
N ARG A 114 3.84 9.31 13.22
CA ARG A 114 2.98 10.43 13.56
C ARG A 114 1.58 10.25 13.00
N ASP A 115 0.61 10.43 13.86
CA ASP A 115 -0.80 10.49 13.49
C ASP A 115 -1.03 11.79 12.69
N LEU A 116 -1.81 11.70 11.62
CA LEU A 116 -2.05 12.81 10.70
C LEU A 116 -3.55 13.07 10.56
N VAL A 117 -3.91 14.34 10.60
CA VAL A 117 -5.25 14.82 10.26
C VAL A 117 -5.22 15.41 8.85
N ILE A 118 -6.09 14.93 7.97
CA ILE A 118 -6.13 15.28 6.55
C ILE A 118 -7.47 15.97 6.26
N PHE A 119 -7.44 17.31 6.26
CA PHE A 119 -8.61 18.12 5.99
C PHE A 119 -9.17 17.91 4.57
N PRO A 120 -10.46 18.23 4.34
CA PRO A 120 -11.08 18.20 3.02
C PRO A 120 -10.27 18.99 1.97
N GLY A 121 -10.10 18.39 0.78
CA GLY A 121 -9.32 18.98 -0.32
C GLY A 121 -7.81 19.05 -0.08
N LYS A 122 -7.30 18.43 0.99
CA LYS A 122 -5.86 18.35 1.26
C LYS A 122 -5.29 16.98 0.93
N THR A 123 -3.99 16.95 0.70
CA THR A 123 -3.21 15.74 0.47
C THR A 123 -2.22 15.56 1.62
N ALA A 124 -2.08 14.33 2.09
CA ALA A 124 -1.02 13.95 3.02
C ALA A 124 -0.11 12.88 2.42
N ILE A 125 1.12 12.82 2.93
CA ILE A 125 2.11 11.81 2.58
C ILE A 125 2.42 11.03 3.85
N VAL A 126 2.22 9.72 3.81
CA VAL A 126 2.59 8.80 4.90
C VAL A 126 3.74 7.93 4.43
N ASN A 127 4.74 7.71 5.29
CA ASN A 127 5.95 6.96 4.96
C ASN A 127 5.75 5.45 5.12
N GLU A 128 4.63 4.95 4.63
CA GLU A 128 4.23 3.56 4.77
C GLU A 128 4.13 2.87 3.42
N VAL A 129 4.42 1.57 3.39
CA VAL A 129 4.32 0.77 2.15
C VAL A 129 2.86 0.36 1.90
N LYS A 130 2.10 0.16 2.97
CA LYS A 130 0.69 -0.26 2.93
C LYS A 130 -0.05 0.38 4.09
N ILE A 131 -1.30 0.77 3.84
CA ILE A 131 -2.28 1.05 4.90
C ILE A 131 -3.06 -0.24 5.16
N ASP A 132 -3.06 -0.72 6.41
CA ASP A 132 -3.66 -2.03 6.75
C ASP A 132 -5.19 -1.99 6.80
N TYR A 133 -5.74 -0.95 7.40
CA TYR A 133 -7.18 -0.74 7.53
C TYR A 133 -7.56 0.57 6.86
N VAL A 134 -8.39 0.51 5.82
CA VAL A 134 -8.89 1.69 5.10
C VAL A 134 -10.40 1.71 5.21
N PHE A 135 -10.93 2.58 6.08
CA PHE A 135 -12.36 2.65 6.44
C PHE A 135 -12.93 1.33 6.97
N GLU A 136 -12.07 0.47 7.51
CA GLU A 136 -12.42 -0.80 8.11
C GLU A 136 -12.14 -0.76 9.61
N ALA A 137 -12.96 -1.48 10.38
CA ALA A 137 -12.73 -1.61 11.81
C ALA A 137 -11.42 -2.37 12.07
N PRO A 138 -10.51 -1.83 12.92
CA PRO A 138 -9.27 -2.52 13.22
C PRO A 138 -9.53 -3.83 13.97
N ALA A 139 -8.69 -4.83 13.71
CA ALA A 139 -8.82 -6.12 14.39
C ALA A 139 -8.51 -5.96 15.88
N LYS A 140 -9.33 -6.54 16.78
CA LYS A 140 -9.08 -6.47 18.23
C LYS A 140 -7.79 -7.18 18.65
N SER A 141 -7.37 -8.17 17.87
CA SER A 141 -6.15 -8.94 18.10
C SER A 141 -5.56 -9.32 16.75
N VAL A 142 -4.24 -9.28 16.64
CA VAL A 142 -3.51 -9.66 15.42
C VAL A 142 -2.66 -10.88 15.75
N SER A 143 -2.74 -11.92 14.91
CA SER A 143 -1.85 -13.07 15.05
C SER A 143 -0.47 -12.72 14.50
N THR A 144 0.51 -12.60 15.38
CA THR A 144 1.89 -12.22 15.05
C THR A 144 2.83 -13.36 15.46
N LYS A 145 3.89 -13.58 14.68
CA LYS A 145 4.97 -14.49 15.09
C LYS A 145 5.91 -13.85 16.11
N SER A 146 5.84 -12.53 16.24
CA SER A 146 6.56 -11.66 17.18
C SER A 146 5.69 -11.33 18.40
N SER A 147 6.30 -10.76 19.45
CA SER A 147 5.61 -10.30 20.66
C SER A 147 4.72 -9.06 20.44
N GLY A 148 4.84 -8.39 19.30
CA GLY A 148 4.01 -7.24 18.92
C GLY A 148 3.92 -7.04 17.40
N ALA A 149 3.03 -6.13 17.01
CA ALA A 149 2.95 -5.59 15.65
C ALA A 149 2.37 -4.17 15.63
N THR A 150 2.93 -3.34 14.74
CA THR A 150 2.34 -2.06 14.33
C THR A 150 1.48 -2.23 13.07
N LYS A 151 0.31 -1.60 13.07
CA LYS A 151 -0.63 -1.51 11.95
C LYS A 151 -1.02 -0.07 11.70
N THR A 152 -1.58 0.20 10.53
CA THR A 152 -1.98 1.55 10.11
C THR A 152 -3.46 1.60 9.80
N LEU A 153 -4.11 2.67 10.24
CA LEU A 153 -5.54 2.90 10.07
C LEU A 153 -5.76 4.24 9.37
N LEU A 154 -6.57 4.24 8.33
CA LEU A 154 -7.15 5.43 7.71
C LEU A 154 -8.66 5.40 7.94
N TYR A 155 -9.18 6.42 8.62
CA TYR A 155 -10.59 6.51 8.99
C TYR A 155 -11.15 7.92 8.72
N CYS A 156 -12.47 8.04 8.70
CA CYS A 156 -13.13 9.33 8.71
C CYS A 156 -13.41 9.76 10.15
N GLU A 157 -13.05 11.00 10.47
CA GLU A 157 -13.56 11.63 11.69
C GLU A 157 -15.07 11.83 11.52
N LYS A 158 -15.84 11.38 12.51
CA LYS A 158 -17.23 11.81 12.62
C LYS A 158 -17.19 13.29 12.97
N ASP A 159 -17.90 14.12 12.22
CA ASP A 159 -18.11 15.52 12.60
C ASP A 159 -18.55 15.56 14.07
N SER A 160 -17.83 16.34 14.87
CA SER A 160 -17.91 16.37 16.33
C SER A 160 -19.23 16.92 16.91
N ASP A 161 -20.33 16.85 16.16
CA ASP A 161 -21.65 17.35 16.55
C ASP A 161 -22.45 16.36 17.42
N GLU A 162 -21.89 15.19 17.76
CA GLU A 162 -22.54 14.15 18.58
C GLU A 162 -21.76 13.76 19.86
N GLN A 163 -21.01 14.69 20.47
CA GLN A 163 -20.41 14.47 21.80
C GLN A 163 -20.93 15.41 22.91
N SER A 164 -21.99 16.17 22.66
CA SER A 164 -22.83 16.72 23.73
C SER A 164 -24.13 15.92 23.79
N ILE A 165 -24.47 15.42 24.97
CA ILE A 165 -25.59 14.52 25.30
C ILE A 165 -25.19 13.04 25.31
N GLN A 166 -24.42 12.65 26.33
CA GLN A 166 -24.89 11.67 27.32
C GLN A 166 -24.06 11.73 28.60
#